data_AF-A0A239HGN9-F1
#
_entry.id   AF-A0A239HGN9-F1
#
_cell.length_a   1.000
_cell.length_b   1.000
_cell.length_c   1.000
_cell.angle_alpha   90.00
_cell.angle_beta   90.00
_cell.angle_gamma   90.00
#
_symmetry.space_group_name_H-M   'P 1'
#
loop_
_entity.id
_entity.type
_entity.pdbx_description
1 polymer ?
#
loop_
_entity_poly.entity_id
_entity_poly.type
_entity_poly.pdbx_seq_one_letter_code
_entity_poly.pdbx_strand_id
1 'polypeptide(L)' 'MSRYIKGEDKNQLLYNKSKPDTKEKVYKNPEACNKCEYRDACTENKFGRFIKRGPYQDIYEEVDKRTEQNKEIYK' A
#
# COMPACT_ATOMS: atom_id res chain seq x y z
N MET A 1 2.74 12.67 -8.91
CA MET A 1 2.41 11.31 -8.43
C MET A 1 3.69 10.64 -7.94
N SER A 2 3.76 10.31 -6.66
CA SER A 2 4.99 9.81 -6.04
C SER A 2 5.35 8.43 -6.60
N ARG A 3 6.64 8.25 -6.95
CA ARG A 3 7.17 7.02 -7.59
C ARG A 3 7.21 5.83 -6.62
N TYR A 4 6.95 6.09 -5.33
CA TYR A 4 7.03 5.15 -4.22
C TYR A 4 5.88 5.38 -3.23
N ILE A 5 5.37 4.30 -2.66
CA ILE A 5 4.51 4.33 -1.46
C ILE A 5 5.23 3.67 -0.29
N LYS A 6 5.05 4.22 0.91
CA LYS A 6 5.59 3.67 2.15
C LYS A 6 4.68 2.49 2.55
N GLY A 7 5.15 1.26 2.39
CA GLY A 7 4.39 0.09 2.85
C GLY A 7 4.39 0.04 4.38
N GLU A 8 3.22 -0.21 4.98
CA GLU A 8 3.04 -0.24 6.45
C GLU A 8 3.80 -1.37 7.15
N ASP A 9 4.32 -2.34 6.41
CA ASP A 9 4.88 -3.56 7.01
C ASP A 9 6.33 -3.41 7.49
N LYS A 10 7.19 -2.59 6.85
CA LYS A 10 8.62 -2.45 7.24
C LYS A 10 9.31 -1.15 6.82
N ASN A 11 8.59 -0.03 6.72
CA ASN A 11 9.19 1.26 6.32
C ASN A 11 10.00 1.14 4.99
N GLN A 12 9.54 0.29 4.07
CA GLN A 12 10.27 -0.07 2.87
C GLN A 12 9.56 0.52 1.64
N LEU A 13 10.34 1.13 0.75
CA LEU A 13 9.83 1.78 -0.46
C LEU A 13 9.32 0.73 -1.45
N LEU A 14 8.05 0.83 -1.83
CA LEU A 14 7.44 -0.03 -2.84
C LEU A 14 7.55 0.62 -4.22
N TYR A 15 8.08 -0.12 -5.20
CA TYR A 15 8.21 0.37 -6.58
C TYR A 15 6.89 0.20 -7.35
N ASN A 16 6.50 1.25 -8.08
CA ASN A 16 5.33 1.24 -8.95
C ASN A 16 5.60 0.46 -10.25
N LYS A 17 4.85 -0.61 -10.51
CA LYS A 17 4.94 -1.39 -11.78
C LYS A 17 3.89 -1.00 -12.81
N SER A 18 2.97 -0.08 -12.47
CA SER A 18 1.94 0.38 -13.39
C SER A 18 2.50 1.31 -14.45
N LYS A 19 1.80 1.40 -15.59
CA LYS A 19 2.06 2.45 -16.56
C LYS A 19 1.80 3.84 -15.92
N PRO A 20 2.54 4.87 -16.32
CA PRO A 20 2.36 6.23 -15.80
C PRO A 20 0.93 6.77 -16.05
N ASP A 21 0.31 6.35 -17.15
CA ASP A 21 -1.00 6.82 -17.59
C ASP A 21 -2.20 6.11 -16.92
N THR A 22 -1.97 4.96 -16.27
CA THR A 22 -3.07 4.20 -15.66
C THR A 22 -3.55 4.85 -14.37
N LYS A 23 -4.88 5.02 -14.23
CA LYS A 23 -5.53 5.54 -13.01
C LYS A 23 -5.28 4.66 -11.79
N GLU A 24 -5.14 3.36 -12.01
CA GLU A 24 -4.80 2.38 -10.98
C GLU A 24 -3.30 2.10 -10.94
N LYS A 25 -2.74 2.20 -9.74
CA LYS A 25 -1.32 1.99 -9.48
C LYS A 25 -1.11 0.69 -8.71
N VAL A 26 -0.30 -0.19 -9.27
CA VAL A 26 0.07 -1.48 -8.68
C VAL A 26 1.51 -1.39 -8.21
N TYR A 27 1.69 -1.71 -6.94
CA TYR A 27 2.97 -1.72 -6.26
C TYR A 27 3.29 -3.13 -5.80
N LYS A 28 4.55 -3.54 -5.96
CA LYS A 28 5.04 -4.82 -5.45
C LYS A 28 6.50 -4.71 -5.04
N ASN A 29 6.88 -5.48 -4.02
CA ASN A 29 8.28 -5.64 -3.60
C ASN A 29 8.56 -7.12 -3.30
N PRO A 30 8.85 -7.92 -4.34
CA PRO A 30 9.09 -9.35 -4.18
C PRO A 30 10.32 -9.63 -3.31
N GLU A 31 11.35 -8.77 -3.36
CA GLU A 31 12.58 -8.96 -2.58
C GLU A 31 12.33 -8.85 -1.08
N ALA A 32 11.54 -7.86 -0.66
CA ALA A 32 11.14 -7.72 0.74
C ALA A 32 10.23 -8.86 1.20
N CYS A 33 9.24 -9.23 0.38
CA CYS A 33 8.34 -10.32 0.73
C CYS A 33 9.06 -11.67 0.84
N ASN A 34 10.00 -11.96 -0.06
CA ASN A 34 10.76 -13.22 -0.03
C ASN A 34 11.69 -13.35 1.19
N LYS A 35 12.11 -12.22 1.77
CA LYS A 35 12.90 -12.18 3.01
C LYS A 35 12.03 -12.06 4.27
N CYS A 36 10.70 -12.07 4.14
CA CYS A 36 9.79 -11.93 5.27
C CYS A 36 9.53 -13.30 5.92
N GLU A 37 9.80 -13.41 7.21
CA GLU A 37 9.58 -14.62 8.02
C GLU A 37 8.09 -15.00 8.11
N TYR A 38 7.20 -14.01 7.99
CA TYR A 38 5.75 -14.21 8.02
C TYR A 38 5.13 -14.33 6.61
N ARG A 39 5.96 -14.53 5.58
CA ARG A 39 5.47 -14.59 4.19
C ARG A 39 4.37 -15.63 4.01
N ASP A 40 4.58 -16.83 4.53
CA ASP A 40 3.66 -17.95 4.33
C ASP A 40 2.31 -17.72 5.01
N ALA A 41 2.27 -16.91 6.08
CA ALA A 41 1.03 -16.49 6.73
C ALA A 41 0.37 -15.27 6.04
N CYS A 42 1.16 -14.43 5.35
CA CYS A 42 0.71 -13.18 4.74
C CYS A 42 0.24 -13.35 3.30
N THR A 43 0.89 -14.20 2.49
CA THR A 43 0.57 -14.39 1.08
C THR A 43 1.08 -15.71 0.52
N GLU A 44 0.21 -16.42 -0.19
CA GLU A 44 0.55 -17.67 -0.90
C GLU A 44 1.24 -17.39 -2.26
N ASN A 45 1.37 -16.13 -2.66
CA ASN A 45 1.91 -15.78 -3.98
C ASN A 45 3.46 -15.89 -4.01
N LYS A 46 3.98 -16.47 -5.09
CA LYS A 46 5.42 -16.57 -5.37
C LYS A 46 6.15 -15.22 -5.44
N PHE A 47 5.45 -14.16 -5.83
CA PHE A 47 6.01 -12.81 -5.97
C PHE A 47 5.74 -11.90 -4.78
N GLY A 48 5.20 -12.44 -3.68
CA GLY A 48 4.78 -11.66 -2.54
C GLY A 48 3.47 -10.91 -2.76
N ARG A 49 3.19 -9.96 -1.87
CA ARG A 49 1.94 -9.19 -1.89
C ARG A 49 1.94 -8.13 -2.98
N PHE A 50 0.75 -7.89 -3.54
CA PHE A 50 0.49 -6.83 -4.51
C PHE A 50 -0.42 -5.79 -3.87
N ILE A 51 -0.01 -4.53 -3.88
CA ILE A 51 -0.82 -3.43 -3.38
C ILE A 51 -1.38 -2.69 -4.58
N LYS A 52 -2.71 -2.69 -4.70
CA LYS A 52 -3.44 -1.93 -5.72
C LYS A 52 -3.96 -0.65 -5.06
N ARG A 53 -3.57 0.51 -5.59
CA ARG A 53 -4.14 1.80 -5.21
C ARG A 53 -4.96 2.35 -6.36
N GLY A 54 -6.23 2.59 -6.10
CA GLY A 54 -7.13 3.26 -7.03
C GLY A 54 -6.92 4.78 -7.04
N PRO A 55 -7.60 5.51 -7.93
CA PRO A 55 -7.44 6.95 -8.10
C PRO A 55 -7.87 7.78 -6.87
N TYR A 56 -8.71 7.23 -6.00
CA TYR A 56 -9.25 7.92 -4.82
C TYR A 56 -8.69 7.41 -3.48
N GLN A 57 -7.74 6.47 -3.52
CA GLN A 57 -7.19 5.89 -2.28
C GLN A 57 -6.53 6.94 -1.38
N ASP A 58 -5.83 7.91 -1.96
CA ASP A 58 -5.22 8.99 -1.18
C ASP A 58 -6.28 9.85 -0.46
N ILE A 59 -7.47 10.01 -1.05
CA ILE A 59 -8.60 10.73 -0.43
C ILE A 59 -9.17 9.91 0.73
N TYR A 60 -9.37 8.60 0.54
CA TYR A 60 -9.85 7.73 1.62
C TYR A 60 -8.87 7.71 2.79
N GLU A 61 -7.56 7.58 2.54
CA GLU A 61 -6.53 7.63 3.59
C GLU A 61 -6.53 8.97 4.35
N GLU A 62 -6.79 10.09 3.67
CA GLU A 62 -6.90 11.40 4.31
C GLU A 62 -8.16 11.51 5.17
N VAL A 63 -9.30 11.05 4.65
CA VAL A 63 -10.58 11.05 5.38
C VAL A 63 -10.49 10.15 6.61
N ASP A 64 -9.89 8.97 6.49
CA ASP A 64 -9.71 8.05 7.61
C ASP A 64 -8.83 8.68 8.70
N LYS A 65 -7.72 9.32 8.33
CA LYS A 65 -6.86 10.06 9.28
C LYS A 65 -7.63 11.16 10.01
N ARG A 66 -8.40 11.96 9.27
CA ARG A 66 -9.20 13.05 9.85
C ARG A 66 -10.28 12.50 10.77
N THR A 67 -10.96 11.44 10.36
CA THR A 67 -11.98 10.75 11.16
C THR A 67 -11.37 10.21 12.44
N GLU A 68 -10.19 9.58 12.36
CA GLU A 68 -9.49 9.03 13.51
C GLU A 68 -9.07 10.11 14.52
N GLN A 69 -8.55 11.24 14.03
CA GLN A 69 -8.15 12.37 14.87
C GLN A 69 -9.35 13.09 15.51
N ASN A 70 -10.51 13.03 14.89
CA ASN A 70 -11.72 13.73 15.34
C ASN A 70 -12.82 12.76 15.80
N LYS A 71 -12.44 11.53 16.22
CA LYS A 71 -13.37 10.48 16.71
C LYS A 71 -14.36 10.99 17.77
N GLU A 72 -13.96 12.01 18.53
CA GLU A 72 -14.76 12.61 19.60
C GLU A 72 -15.95 13.43 19.07
N ILE A 73 -15.82 13.99 17.87
CA ILE A 73 -16.81 14.85 17.19
C ILE A 73 -17.81 14.00 16.39
N TYR A 74 -17.40 12.83 15.91
CA TYR A 74 -18.20 11.93 15.09
C TYR A 74 -18.87 10.79 15.90
N LYS A 75 -19.20 11.04 17.17
CA LYS A 75 -19.95 10.10 18.02
C LYS A 75 -21.41 9.95 17.61
#